data_AF-A0A6G0JIU5-F1
#
_entry.id   AF-A0A6G0JIU5-F1
#
_cell.length_a   1.000
_cell.length_b   1.000
_cell.length_c   1.000
_cell.angle_alpha   90.00
_cell.angle_beta   90.00
_cell.angle_gamma   90.00
#
_symmetry.space_group_name_H-M   'P 1'
#
loop_
_entity.id
_entity.type
_entity.pdbx_description
1 polymer ?
#
loop_
_entity_poly.entity_id
_entity_poly.type
_entity_poly.pdbx_seq_one_letter_code
_entity_poly.pdbx_strand_id
1 'polypeptide(L)'
;MRGQTPDDYRPNKRMLPDVIRTACRGYQHLDGLLAIADSGVRAPVSEGMLHQHVYPTNHKSAADRYPVLIKNIRKEQDLWRCFVLDLDILGIWPEVRISPFGVVDKGVEKQDRGKRRSKLTGH
;
A
#
# COMPACT_ATOMS: atom_id res chain seq x y z
N MET A 1 -16.86 1.96 -3.13
CA MET A 1 -16.08 2.95 -2.37
C MET A 1 -16.62 2.98 -0.94
N ARG A 2 -15.77 2.88 0.09
CA ARG A 2 -16.18 3.24 1.46
C ARG A 2 -16.44 4.76 1.42
N GLY A 3 -17.63 5.21 1.86
CA GLY A 3 -18.01 6.63 1.88
C GLY A 3 -17.21 7.41 2.94
N GLN A 4 -15.89 7.43 2.81
CA GLN A 4 -14.97 8.19 3.64
C GLN A 4 -14.98 9.63 3.15
N THR A 5 -15.42 10.53 4.02
CA THR A 5 -15.35 11.97 3.80
C THR A 5 -14.01 12.50 4.31
N PRO A 6 -13.58 13.69 3.89
CA PRO A 6 -12.38 14.36 4.44
C PRO A 6 -12.43 14.52 5.98
N ASP A 7 -13.63 14.52 6.56
CA ASP A 7 -13.86 14.62 8.01
C ASP A 7 -13.91 13.26 8.73
N ASP A 8 -13.72 12.14 8.03
CA ASP A 8 -13.71 10.80 8.62
C ASP A 8 -12.35 10.45 9.23
N TYR A 9 -12.08 11.03 10.41
CA TYR A 9 -10.86 10.78 11.18
C TYR A 9 -10.98 9.57 12.13
N ARG A 10 -11.93 8.64 11.92
CA ARG A 10 -12.14 7.56 12.89
C ARG A 10 -10.83 6.79 13.14
N PRO A 11 -10.37 6.70 14.41
CA PRO A 11 -9.11 6.06 14.73
C PRO A 11 -9.14 4.58 14.36
N ASN A 12 -7.95 4.03 14.11
CA ASN A 12 -7.81 2.60 13.91
C ASN A 12 -8.17 1.87 15.21
N LYS A 13 -9.23 1.06 15.20
CA LYS A 13 -9.70 0.29 16.37
C LYS A 13 -8.64 -0.61 17.01
N ARG A 14 -7.55 -0.90 16.32
CA ARG A 14 -6.43 -1.71 16.84
C ARG A 14 -5.37 -0.87 17.56
N MET A 15 -5.43 0.47 17.47
CA MET A 15 -4.57 1.36 18.23
C MET A 15 -5.15 1.55 19.63
N LEU A 16 -4.69 0.74 20.58
CA LEU A 16 -5.15 0.79 21.96
C LEU A 16 -4.26 1.77 22.75
N PRO A 17 -4.81 2.89 23.28
CA PRO A 17 -4.02 3.90 23.98
C PRO A 17 -3.19 3.34 25.14
N ASP A 18 -3.75 2.41 25.92
CA ASP A 18 -3.05 1.82 27.07
C ASP A 18 -1.85 0.95 26.66
N VAL A 19 -1.97 0.24 25.54
CA VAL A 19 -0.87 -0.55 24.97
C VAL A 19 0.23 0.38 24.47
N ILE A 20 -0.14 1.47 23.79
CA ILE A 20 0.80 2.47 23.27
C ILE A 20 1.53 3.17 24.42
N ARG A 21 0.82 3.58 25.47
CA ARG A 21 1.40 4.23 26.66
C ARG A 21 2.47 3.35 27.32
N THR A 22 2.22 2.04 27.36
CA THR A 22 3.14 1.08 27.98
C THR A 22 4.32 0.77 27.08
N ALA A 23 4.07 0.46 25.80
CA ALA A 23 5.09 0.03 24.84
C ALA A 23 6.04 1.16 24.42
N CYS A 24 5.54 2.41 24.38
CA CYS A 24 6.29 3.57 23.90
C CYS A 24 6.72 4.51 25.05
N ARG A 25 6.85 3.99 26.27
CA ARG A 25 7.27 4.79 27.44
C ARG A 25 8.64 5.43 27.18
N GLY A 26 8.73 6.76 27.34
CA GLY A 26 9.95 7.52 27.09
C GLY A 26 10.16 7.93 25.63
N TYR A 27 9.25 7.57 24.72
CA TYR A 27 9.29 8.09 23.36
C TYR A 27 8.89 9.57 23.33
N GLN A 28 9.71 10.39 22.67
CA GLN A 28 9.55 11.85 22.62
C GLN A 28 8.18 12.30 22.10
N HIS A 29 7.53 11.51 21.25
CA HIS A 29 6.24 11.84 20.63
C HIS A 29 5.10 10.95 21.13
N LEU A 30 5.21 10.39 22.34
CA LEU A 30 4.18 9.54 22.93
C LEU A 30 2.80 10.22 22.95
N ASP A 31 2.74 11.50 23.31
CA ASP A 31 1.48 12.25 23.36
C ASP A 31 0.83 12.38 21.99
N GLY A 32 1.64 12.54 20.93
CA GLY A 32 1.16 12.53 19.55
C GLY A 32 0.58 11.18 19.13
N LEU A 33 1.24 10.08 19.51
CA LEU A 33 0.72 8.72 19.25
C LEU A 33 -0.59 8.45 19.99
N LEU A 34 -0.72 8.93 21.23
CA LEU A 34 -1.97 8.81 22.01
C LEU A 34 -3.09 9.64 21.38
N ALA A 35 -2.79 10.87 20.94
CA ALA A 35 -3.76 11.70 20.24
C ALA A 35 -4.25 11.06 18.93
N ILE A 36 -3.36 10.39 18.19
CA ILE A 36 -3.72 9.64 16.98
C ILE A 36 -4.57 8.41 17.31
N ALA A 37 -4.25 7.68 18.38
CA ALA A 37 -5.02 6.51 18.80
C ALA A 37 -6.44 6.90 19.26
N ASP A 38 -6.59 8.07 19.87
CA ASP A 38 -7.85 8.58 20.40
C ASP A 38 -8.73 9.25 19.33
N SER A 39 -8.13 10.12 18.51
CA SER A 39 -8.85 11.02 17.61
C SER A 39 -8.59 10.78 16.12
N GLY A 40 -7.71 9.83 15.80
CA GLY A 40 -7.24 9.55 14.44
C GLY A 40 -6.21 10.55 13.92
N VAL A 41 -5.72 10.30 12.72
CA VAL A 41 -4.71 11.17 12.08
C VAL A 41 -5.39 12.33 11.37
N ARG A 42 -5.11 13.55 11.81
CA ARG A 42 -5.42 14.78 11.05
C ARG A 42 -4.17 15.21 10.29
N ALA A 43 -4.01 14.68 9.08
CA ALA A 43 -2.95 15.11 8.17
C ALA A 43 -3.56 16.08 7.15
N PRO A 44 -3.38 17.40 7.28
CA PRO A 44 -3.68 18.29 6.17
C PRO A 44 -2.77 17.87 5.02
N VAL A 45 -3.37 17.39 3.94
CA VAL A 45 -2.63 17.14 2.70
C VAL A 45 -2.30 18.51 2.15
N SER A 46 -1.09 19.00 2.42
CA SER A 46 -0.62 20.25 1.82
C SER A 46 -0.69 20.12 0.30
N GLU A 47 -1.48 20.96 -0.34
CA GLU A 47 -1.42 21.18 -1.78
C GLU A 47 -0.01 21.68 -2.12
N GLY A 48 0.81 20.78 -2.64
CA GLY A 48 2.22 21.06 -2.94
C GLY A 48 3.16 20.12 -2.21
N MET A 49 3.06 18.82 -2.49
CA MET A 49 4.23 17.96 -2.33
C MET A 49 5.33 18.57 -3.20
N LEU A 50 6.43 19.02 -2.59
CA LEU A 50 7.58 19.52 -3.34
C LEU A 50 7.99 18.41 -4.31
N HIS A 51 7.87 18.69 -5.61
CA HIS A 51 8.31 17.75 -6.63
C HIS A 51 9.80 17.51 -6.40
N GLN A 52 10.17 16.27 -6.06
CA GLN A 52 11.56 15.92 -5.95
C GLN A 52 12.16 15.92 -7.35
N HIS A 53 12.74 17.05 -7.75
CA HIS A 53 13.34 17.22 -9.07
C HIS A 53 14.66 16.44 -9.22
N VAL A 54 15.30 16.09 -8.09
CA VAL A 54 16.62 15.46 -8.08
C VAL A 54 16.55 14.12 -7.34
N TYR A 55 16.84 13.05 -8.07
CA TYR A 55 17.02 11.72 -7.48
C TYR A 55 18.17 11.75 -6.47
N PRO A 56 18.03 11.12 -5.29
CA PRO A 56 19.14 11.05 -4.36
C PRO A 56 20.27 10.19 -4.94
N THR A 57 21.52 10.52 -4.60
CA THR A 57 22.75 9.96 -5.20
C THR A 57 23.00 8.48 -4.89
N ASN A 58 22.08 7.82 -4.17
CA ASN A 58 22.08 6.38 -3.89
C ASN A 58 21.67 5.50 -5.11
N HIS A 59 21.76 6.07 -6.32
CA HIS A 59 21.24 5.52 -7.57
C HIS A 59 22.06 4.38 -8.20
N LYS A 60 23.24 4.02 -7.66
CA LYS A 60 24.01 2.89 -8.21
C LYS A 60 23.19 1.59 -8.22
N SER A 61 22.45 1.32 -7.15
CA SER A 61 21.59 0.14 -7.07
C SER A 61 20.49 0.13 -8.14
N ALA A 62 19.90 1.28 -8.47
CA ALA A 62 18.88 1.37 -9.52
C ALA A 62 19.47 1.13 -10.91
N ALA A 63 20.67 1.66 -11.18
CA ALA A 63 21.41 1.38 -12.43
C ALA A 63 21.82 -0.10 -12.54
N ASP A 64 22.40 -0.66 -11.46
CA ASP A 64 22.83 -2.07 -11.40
C ASP A 64 21.65 -3.04 -11.56
N ARG A 65 20.45 -2.64 -11.12
CA ARG A 65 19.23 -3.46 -11.16
C ARG A 65 18.38 -3.22 -12.41
N TYR A 66 18.79 -2.32 -13.29
CA TYR A 66 18.08 -2.04 -14.54
C TYR A 66 17.83 -3.31 -15.39
N PRO A 67 18.81 -4.22 -15.59
CA PRO A 67 18.56 -5.45 -16.34
C PRO A 67 17.53 -6.36 -15.67
N VAL A 68 17.53 -6.40 -14.33
CA VAL A 68 16.55 -7.18 -13.54
C VAL A 68 15.15 -6.61 -13.72
N LEU A 69 15.03 -5.28 -13.70
CA LEU A 69 13.76 -4.58 -13.93
C LEU A 69 13.21 -4.90 -15.33
N ILE A 70 14.02 -4.77 -16.38
CA ILE A 70 13.60 -5.07 -17.76
C ILE A 70 13.14 -6.53 -17.90
N LYS A 71 13.87 -7.47 -17.29
CA LYS A 71 13.49 -8.89 -17.32
C LYS A 71 12.15 -9.15 -16.62
N ASN A 72 11.92 -8.49 -15.48
CA ASN A 72 10.66 -8.62 -14.76
C ASN A 72 9.50 -8.00 -15.54
N ILE A 73 9.67 -6.80 -16.10
CA ILE A 73 8.65 -6.15 -16.94
C ILE A 73 8.27 -7.06 -18.10
N ARG A 74 9.24 -7.60 -18.84
CA ARG A 74 8.97 -8.55 -19.93
C ARG A 74 8.18 -9.77 -19.46
N LYS A 75 8.58 -10.37 -18.34
CA LYS A 75 7.87 -11.52 -17.75
C LYS A 75 6.41 -11.17 -17.41
N GLU A 76 6.16 -9.98 -16.87
CA GLU A 76 4.80 -9.53 -16.56
C GLU A 76 3.97 -9.25 -17.82
N GLN A 77 4.59 -8.72 -18.88
CA GLN A 77 3.95 -8.53 -20.19
C GLN A 77 3.63 -9.85 -20.88
N ASP A 78 4.56 -10.81 -20.88
CA ASP A 78 4.37 -12.16 -21.45
C ASP A 78 3.22 -12.91 -20.76
N LEU A 79 2.97 -12.58 -19.48
CA LEU A 79 1.87 -13.11 -18.69
C LEU A 79 0.58 -12.27 -18.80
N TRP A 80 0.56 -11.25 -19.66
CA TRP A 80 -0.57 -10.32 -19.86
C TRP A 80 -1.01 -9.61 -18.57
N ARG A 81 -0.08 -9.39 -17.63
CA ARG A 81 -0.37 -8.76 -16.33
C ARG A 81 -0.13 -7.25 -16.31
N CYS A 82 0.65 -6.72 -17.26
CA CYS A 82 0.86 -5.28 -17.41
C CYS A 82 1.06 -4.87 -18.87
N PHE A 83 0.84 -3.58 -19.14
CA PHE A 83 1.22 -2.90 -20.37
C PHE A 83 2.29 -1.85 -20.06
N VAL A 84 3.24 -1.68 -20.98
CA VAL A 84 4.20 -0.57 -20.96
C VAL A 84 3.80 0.33 -22.13
N LEU A 85 3.34 1.53 -21.81
CA LEU A 85 2.84 2.50 -22.78
C LEU A 85 3.67 3.77 -22.65
N ASP A 86 3.94 4.41 -23.78
CA ASP A 86 4.36 5.80 -23.78
C ASP A 86 3.17 6.69 -23.36
N LEU A 87 3.47 7.85 -22.80
CA LEU A 87 2.46 8.80 -22.34
C LEU A 87 1.64 9.36 -23.50
N ASP A 88 2.21 9.47 -24.70
CA ASP A 88 1.47 9.89 -25.90
C ASP A 88 0.41 8.84 -26.31
N ILE A 89 0.76 7.55 -26.24
CA ILE A 89 -0.14 6.42 -26.48
C ILE A 89 -1.22 6.36 -25.40
N LEU A 90 -0.84 6.55 -24.13
CA LEU A 90 -1.80 6.60 -23.03
C LEU A 90 -2.80 7.75 -23.23
N GLY A 91 -2.35 8.89 -23.74
CA GLY A 91 -3.19 10.07 -24.01
C GLY A 91 -4.28 9.84 -25.06
N ILE A 92 -4.06 8.92 -26.00
CA ILE A 92 -5.04 8.56 -27.05
C ILE A 92 -5.89 7.34 -26.70
N TRP A 93 -5.67 6.70 -25.55
CA TRP A 93 -6.36 5.46 -25.17
C TRP A 93 -7.37 5.69 -24.02
N PRO A 94 -8.60 6.15 -24.31
CA PRO A 94 -9.56 6.60 -23.29
C PRO A 94 -10.11 5.47 -22.39
N GLU A 95 -10.01 4.22 -22.83
CA GLU A 95 -10.42 3.06 -22.05
C GLU A 95 -9.47 2.74 -20.88
N VAL A 96 -8.22 3.23 -20.92
CA VAL A 96 -7.24 3.01 -19.85
C VAL A 96 -7.49 4.01 -18.72
N ARG A 97 -7.88 3.49 -17.54
CA ARG A 97 -8.07 4.30 -16.33
C ARG A 97 -6.96 4.03 -15.33
N ILE A 98 -6.23 5.08 -14.94
CA ILE A 98 -5.23 5.01 -13.89
C ILE A 98 -5.91 5.17 -12.53
N SER A 99 -5.71 4.20 -11.64
CA SER A 99 -6.18 4.28 -10.27
C SER A 99 -5.39 5.36 -9.50
N PRO A 100 -6.04 6.28 -8.77
CA PRO A 100 -5.33 7.28 -7.95
C PRO A 100 -4.55 6.64 -6.79
N PHE A 101 -4.84 5.37 -6.46
CA PHE A 101 -4.13 4.61 -5.43
C PHE A 101 -2.93 3.81 -5.96
N GLY A 102 -2.61 3.94 -7.26
CA GLY A 102 -1.56 3.15 -7.90
C GLY A 102 -1.90 1.66 -7.98
N VAL A 103 -0.85 0.82 -8.02
CA VAL A 103 -0.97 -0.64 -8.04
C VAL A 103 -1.33 -1.13 -6.63
N VAL A 104 -2.57 -1.58 -6.45
CA VAL A 104 -3.05 -2.19 -5.21
C VAL A 104 -3.25 -3.68 -5.47
N ASP A 105 -2.63 -4.54 -4.66
CA ASP A 105 -2.91 -5.97 -4.70
C ASP A 105 -4.40 -6.19 -4.46
N LYS A 106 -5.09 -6.72 -5.48
CA LYS A 106 -6.45 -7.24 -5.28
C LYS A 106 -6.29 -8.52 -4.48
N GLY A 107 -6.47 -8.42 -3.17
CA GLY A 107 -6.48 -9.57 -2.27
C GLY A 107 -7.38 -10.65 -2.86
N VAL A 108 -6.78 -11.76 -3.29
CA VAL A 108 -7.55 -12.93 -3.71
C VAL A 108 -8.27 -13.45 -2.47
N GLU A 109 -9.60 -13.42 -2.48
CA GLU A 109 -10.41 -14.14 -1.51
C GLU A 109 -9.96 -15.61 -1.56
N LYS A 110 -9.25 -16.07 -0.54
CA LYS A 110 -8.98 -17.50 -0.39
C LYS A 110 -10.33 -18.14 -0.10
N GLN A 111 -10.95 -18.70 -1.13
CA GLN A 111 -12.07 -19.61 -0.96
C GLN A 111 -11.54 -20.83 -0.21
N ASP A 112 -11.73 -20.82 1.11
CA ASP A 112 -11.32 -21.90 1.99
C ASP A 112 -12.17 -23.14 1.69
N ARG A 113 -11.71 -23.96 0.75
CA ARG A 113 -12.26 -25.32 0.58
C ARG A 113 -11.77 -26.15 1.75
N GLY A 114 -12.54 -26.08 2.84
CA GLY A 114 -12.34 -26.87 4.04
C GLY A 114 -12.16 -28.35 3.72
N LYS A 115 -10.93 -28.86 3.86
CA LYS A 115 -10.65 -30.29 3.83
C LYS A 115 -10.89 -30.84 5.22
N ARG A 116 -12.14 -31.20 5.52
CA ARG A 116 -12.47 -32.07 6.66
C ARG A 116 -11.80 -33.43 6.43
N ARG A 117 -10.68 -33.68 7.11
CA ARG A 117 -10.19 -35.04 7.34
C ARG A 117 -10.84 -35.55 8.62
N SER A 118 -11.85 -36.42 8.45
CA SER A 118 -12.39 -37.27 9.51
C SER A 118 -11.27 -38.19 10.04
N LYS A 119 -10.95 -38.07 11.32
CA LYS A 119 -10.28 -39.15 12.06
C LYS A 119 -11.33 -40.24 12.30
N LEU A 120 -11.19 -41.39 11.66
CA LEU A 120 -11.84 -42.62 12.09
C LEU A 120 -10.87 -43.35 13.02
N THR A 121 -11.27 -43.44 14.27
CA THR A 121 -10.83 -44.42 15.26
C THR A 121 -11.34 -45.80 14.88
N GLY A 122 -10.55 -46.85 15.10
CA GLY A 122 -11.01 -48.23 14.97
C GLY A 122 -9.92 -49.24 15.35
N HIS A 123 -10.01 -49.68 16.60
CA HIS A 123 -9.49 -50.89 17.28
C HIS A 123 -8.16 -51.52 16.86
#